data_AF-A0A7C2WK50-F1
#
_entry.id   AF-A0A7C2WK50-F1
#
_cell.length_a   1.000
_cell.length_b   1.000
_cell.length_c   1.000
_cell.angle_alpha   90.00
_cell.angle_beta   90.00
_cell.angle_gamma   90.00
#
_symmetry.space_group_name_H-M   'P 1'
#
loop_
_entity.id
_entity.type
_entity.pdbx_description
1 polymer ?
#
loop_
_entity_poly.entity_id
_entity_poly.type
_entity_poly.pdbx_seq_one_letter_code
_entity_poly.pdbx_strand_id
1 'polypeptide(L)'
;MGTCKKGDAAMRTDRVVSEVLGEEHALTPSDLYNAELKTNLFGGYSKNQVDLLLERAADVLETLIKRNKQLKQQVDEQQAEIQKFHDMEESLRSALVSSQKMSENITASARFQADALVEEARLAKAQAVFQMEQLPVKLREEIARLIEARQRVR
;
A
#
# COMPACT_ATOMS: atom_id res chain seq x y z
N MET A 1 -18.12 51.01 9.24
CA MET A 1 -17.81 49.58 9.46
C MET A 1 -16.75 49.17 8.44
N GLY A 2 -15.59 48.67 8.89
CA GLY A 2 -14.66 47.98 7.97
C GLY A 2 -13.19 48.44 8.00
N THR A 3 -12.57 48.55 9.18
CA THR A 3 -11.10 48.62 9.30
C THR A 3 -10.63 47.47 10.19
N CYS A 4 -10.64 46.24 9.67
CA CYS A 4 -10.04 45.10 10.35
C CYS A 4 -9.77 43.98 9.34
N LYS A 5 -8.68 44.09 8.55
CA LYS A 5 -8.15 42.98 7.74
C LYS A 5 -6.63 42.98 7.57
N LYS A 6 -5.91 44.09 7.82
CA LYS A 6 -4.44 44.12 7.71
C LYS A 6 -3.71 43.43 8.87
N GLY A 7 -4.29 43.41 10.08
CA GLY A 7 -3.65 42.78 11.25
C GLY A 7 -3.60 41.24 11.20
N ASP A 8 -4.67 40.59 10.72
CA ASP A 8 -4.78 39.13 10.72
C ASP A 8 -3.82 38.43 9.73
N ALA A 9 -3.40 39.13 8.67
CA ALA A 9 -2.47 38.59 7.68
C ALA A 9 -1.03 38.58 8.21
N ALA A 10 -0.62 39.66 8.90
CA ALA A 10 0.72 39.78 9.49
C ALA A 10 0.98 38.71 10.56
N MET A 11 0.01 38.49 11.45
CA MET A 11 0.10 37.50 12.53
C MET A 11 0.15 36.05 12.01
N ARG A 12 -0.46 35.77 10.85
CA ARG A 12 -0.35 34.46 10.19
C ARG A 12 1.02 34.25 9.55
N THR A 13 1.63 35.29 9.00
CA THR A 13 2.95 35.21 8.39
C THR A 13 4.01 35.00 9.47
N ASP A 14 3.94 35.76 10.56
CA ASP A 14 4.81 35.65 11.74
C ASP A 14 4.91 34.20 12.28
N ARG A 15 3.76 33.56 12.53
CA ARG A 15 3.70 32.15 12.99
C ARG A 15 4.32 31.15 12.00
N VAL A 16 4.24 31.41 10.69
CA VAL A 16 4.86 30.53 9.68
C VAL A 16 6.38 30.72 9.67
N VAL A 17 6.88 31.93 9.93
CA VAL A 17 8.33 32.19 10.02
C VAL A 17 8.94 31.43 11.20
N SER A 18 8.30 31.46 12.37
CA SER A 18 8.80 30.76 13.56
C SER A 18 8.79 29.24 13.40
N GLU A 19 7.76 28.68 12.76
CA GLU A 19 7.67 27.24 12.45
C GLU A 19 8.73 26.77 11.44
N VAL A 20 9.21 27.64 10.55
CA VAL A 20 10.19 27.31 9.51
C VAL A 20 11.63 27.55 9.95
N LEU A 21 11.92 28.62 10.69
CA LEU A 21 13.28 29.08 11.00
C LEU A 21 13.72 28.83 12.46
N GLY A 22 12.82 28.34 13.32
CA GLY A 22 13.09 28.19 14.75
C GLY A 22 13.00 29.52 15.50
N GLU A 23 12.41 29.48 16.68
CA GLU A 23 11.99 30.68 17.44
C GLU A 23 13.16 31.59 17.88
N GLU A 24 14.42 31.13 17.83
CA GLU A 24 15.55 31.89 18.39
C GLU A 24 16.05 33.04 17.49
N HIS A 25 15.72 33.09 16.19
CA HIS A 25 16.25 34.11 15.26
C HIS A 25 15.25 34.56 14.17
N ALA A 26 13.94 34.37 14.38
CA ALA A 26 12.93 34.71 13.39
C ALA A 26 12.79 36.23 13.22
N LEU A 27 13.25 36.76 12.09
CA LEU A 27 12.93 38.11 11.63
C LEU A 27 11.72 38.02 10.70
N THR A 28 10.64 38.73 11.00
CA THR A 28 9.45 38.76 10.13
C THR A 28 9.52 39.91 9.13
N PRO A 29 8.76 39.84 8.01
CA PRO A 29 8.57 40.99 7.14
C PRO A 29 8.05 42.22 7.90
N SER A 30 7.18 42.01 8.91
CA SER A 30 6.65 43.10 9.74
C SER A 30 7.72 43.72 10.64
N ASP A 31 8.68 42.94 11.14
CA ASP A 31 9.81 43.47 11.90
C ASP A 31 10.72 44.34 11.03
N LEU A 32 10.92 43.94 9.76
CA LEU A 32 11.67 44.75 8.78
C LEU A 32 10.94 46.05 8.44
N TYR A 33 9.63 46.01 8.25
CA TYR A 33 8.82 47.20 7.97
C TYR A 33 8.78 48.19 9.14
N ASN A 34 8.77 47.70 10.37
CA ASN A 34 8.68 48.52 11.58
C ASN A 34 10.05 48.74 12.24
N ALA A 35 11.16 48.41 11.57
CA ALA A 35 12.49 48.50 12.15
C ALA A 35 12.88 49.96 12.43
N GLU A 36 13.05 50.31 13.71
CA GLU A 36 13.57 51.61 14.12
C GLU A 36 15.09 51.55 14.32
N LEU A 37 15.83 52.10 13.35
CA LEU A 37 17.29 52.16 13.41
C LEU A 37 17.77 53.49 13.99
N LYS A 38 18.68 53.41 14.97
CA LYS A 38 19.31 54.60 15.57
C LYS A 38 20.19 55.32 14.54
N THR A 39 20.08 56.64 14.46
CA THR A 39 20.88 57.48 13.56
C THR A 39 22.09 58.05 14.30
N ASN A 40 23.28 57.99 13.67
CA ASN A 40 24.48 58.63 14.18
C ASN A 40 24.67 60.00 13.53
N LEU A 41 25.04 61.00 14.34
CA LEU A 41 25.21 62.41 13.90
C LEU A 41 26.40 62.63 12.96
N PHE A 42 27.39 61.72 12.95
CA PHE A 42 28.57 61.78 12.08
C PHE A 42 28.78 60.43 11.38
N GLY A 43 28.91 60.43 10.05
CA GLY A 43 29.32 59.26 9.25
C GLY A 43 28.29 58.13 9.09
N GLY A 44 27.00 58.38 9.32
CA GLY A 44 25.93 57.38 9.21
C GLY A 44 25.41 57.15 7.78
N TYR A 45 24.70 56.04 7.56
CA TYR A 45 23.99 55.76 6.31
C TYR A 45 22.78 56.69 6.12
N SER A 46 22.43 56.95 4.85
CA SER A 46 21.23 57.73 4.51
C SER A 46 19.98 56.97 4.94
N LYS A 47 19.19 57.57 5.84
CA LYS A 47 17.93 56.99 6.34
C LYS A 47 17.04 56.51 5.21
N ASN A 48 16.82 57.35 4.18
CA ASN A 48 15.97 57.01 3.04
C ASN A 48 16.48 55.79 2.25
N GLN A 49 17.79 55.60 2.14
CA GLN A 49 18.35 54.43 1.45
C GLN A 49 18.20 53.16 2.28
N VAL A 50 18.33 53.28 3.60
CA VAL A 50 18.14 52.16 4.53
C VAL A 50 16.67 51.75 4.57
N ASP A 51 15.75 52.70 4.68
CA ASP A 51 14.30 52.45 4.69
C ASP A 51 13.87 51.71 3.41
N LEU A 52 14.31 52.18 2.23
CA LEU A 52 14.02 51.52 0.95
C LEU A 52 14.60 50.10 0.87
N LEU A 53 15.79 49.88 1.46
CA LEU A 53 16.40 48.55 1.52
C LEU A 53 15.61 47.61 2.43
N LEU A 54 15.13 48.11 3.58
CA LEU A 54 14.33 47.34 4.53
C LEU A 54 12.97 46.96 3.95
N GLU A 55 12.29 47.88 3.26
CA GLU A 55 11.04 47.60 2.54
C GLU A 55 11.26 46.50 1.49
N ARG A 56 12.30 46.63 0.66
CA ARG A 56 12.63 45.62 -0.34
C ARG A 56 12.98 44.27 0.30
N ALA A 57 13.71 44.27 1.41
CA ALA A 57 14.04 43.07 2.15
C ALA A 57 12.78 42.39 2.71
N ALA A 58 11.83 43.17 3.23
CA ALA A 58 10.55 42.68 3.72
C ALA A 58 9.73 42.02 2.62
N ASP A 59 9.63 42.64 1.44
CA ASP A 59 8.92 42.10 0.27
C ASP A 59 9.51 40.78 -0.23
N VAL A 60 10.83 40.72 -0.32
CA VAL A 60 11.53 39.49 -0.73
C VAL A 60 11.31 38.40 0.31
N LEU A 61 11.39 38.73 1.60
CA LEU A 61 11.17 37.79 2.68
C LEU A 61 9.73 37.25 2.68
N GLU A 62 8.72 38.10 2.50
CA GLU A 62 7.31 37.67 2.38
C GLU A 62 7.13 36.72 1.19
N THR A 63 7.72 37.05 0.05
CA THR A 63 7.69 36.20 -1.15
C THR A 63 8.33 34.83 -0.88
N LEU A 64 9.47 34.79 -0.20
CA LEU A 64 10.17 33.55 0.15
C LEU A 64 9.37 32.72 1.13
N ILE A 65 8.75 33.32 2.15
CA ILE A 65 7.88 32.62 3.11
C ILE A 65 6.70 31.98 2.38
N LYS A 66 6.02 32.74 1.51
CA LYS A 66 4.89 32.22 0.72
C LYS A 66 5.31 31.06 -0.17
N ARG A 67 6.44 31.19 -0.87
CA ARG A 67 6.97 30.13 -1.73
C ARG A 67 7.40 28.90 -0.93
N ASN A 68 8.03 29.08 0.22
CA ASN A 68 8.41 27.98 1.10
C ASN A 68 7.18 27.21 1.58
N LYS A 69 6.12 27.92 2.00
CA LYS A 69 4.85 27.30 2.40
C LYS A 69 4.23 26.49 1.26
N GLN A 70 4.20 27.04 0.04
CA GLN A 70 3.70 26.33 -1.12
C GLN A 70 4.51 25.07 -1.43
N LEU A 71 5.85 25.17 -1.37
CA LEU A 71 6.73 24.02 -1.59
C LEU A 71 6.57 22.95 -0.51
N LYS A 72 6.46 23.33 0.77
CA LYS A 72 6.19 22.39 1.86
C LYS A 72 4.87 21.66 1.64
N GLN A 73 3.81 22.38 1.30
CA GLN A 73 2.52 21.76 0.98
C GLN A 73 2.63 20.77 -0.21
N GLN A 74 3.35 21.14 -1.27
CA GLN A 74 3.57 20.24 -2.41
C GLN A 74 4.37 18.98 -2.01
N VAL A 75 5.37 19.13 -1.16
CA VAL A 75 6.15 17.99 -0.63
C VAL A 75 5.26 17.07 0.19
N ASP A 76 4.44 17.63 1.08
CA ASP A 76 3.52 16.84 1.91
C ASP A 76 2.49 16.09 1.05
N GLU A 77 1.93 16.75 0.03
CA GLU A 77 1.01 16.14 -0.94
C GLU A 77 1.70 15.00 -1.73
N GLN A 78 2.89 15.24 -2.26
CA GLN A 78 3.67 14.22 -2.98
C GLN A 78 4.05 13.04 -2.08
N GLN A 79 4.43 13.31 -0.83
CA GLN A 79 4.77 12.26 0.13
C GLN A 79 3.57 11.37 0.46
N ALA A 80 2.37 11.96 0.58
CA ALA A 80 1.13 11.22 0.75
C ALA A 80 0.79 10.35 -0.47
N GLU A 81 1.00 10.87 -1.70
CA GLU A 81 0.82 10.08 -2.92
C GLU A 81 1.81 8.91 -3.01
N ILE A 82 3.10 9.15 -2.70
CA ILE A 82 4.13 8.11 -2.65
C ILE A 82 3.74 7.02 -1.66
N GLN A 83 3.27 7.38 -0.46
CA GLN A 83 2.84 6.39 0.52
C GLN A 83 1.68 5.54 0.00
N LYS A 84 0.69 6.15 -0.65
CA LYS A 84 -0.42 5.42 -1.28
C LYS A 84 0.06 4.45 -2.36
N PHE A 85 1.06 4.83 -3.17
CA PHE A 85 1.65 3.94 -4.17
C PHE A 85 2.39 2.76 -3.52
N HIS A 86 3.13 2.99 -2.43
CA HIS A 86 3.78 1.91 -1.69
C HIS A 86 2.77 0.92 -1.09
N ASP A 87 1.69 1.39 -0.47
CA ASP A 87 0.64 0.52 0.10
C ASP A 87 -0.03 -0.34 -0.99
N MET A 88 -0.24 0.26 -2.17
CA MET A 88 -0.78 -0.45 -3.33
C MET A 88 0.21 -1.48 -3.89
N GLU A 89 1.49 -1.14 -3.98
CA GLU A 89 2.56 -2.05 -4.39
C GLU A 89 2.63 -3.27 -3.47
N GLU A 90 2.58 -3.05 -2.15
CA GLU A 90 2.59 -4.12 -1.15
C GLU A 90 1.38 -5.04 -1.30
N SER A 91 0.19 -4.46 -1.47
CA SER A 91 -1.05 -5.20 -1.70
C SER A 91 -0.98 -6.06 -2.98
N LEU A 92 -0.48 -5.49 -4.07
CA LEU A 92 -0.29 -6.21 -5.33
C LEU A 92 0.73 -7.35 -5.19
N ARG A 93 1.85 -7.10 -4.49
CA ARG A 93 2.87 -8.11 -4.24
C ARG A 93 2.32 -9.27 -3.40
N SER A 94 1.54 -8.95 -2.36
CA SER A 94 0.87 -9.96 -1.53
C SER A 94 -0.13 -10.79 -2.33
N ALA A 95 -0.93 -10.14 -3.19
CA ALA A 95 -1.87 -10.81 -4.08
C ALA A 95 -1.14 -11.76 -5.05
N LEU A 96 -0.04 -11.31 -5.69
CA LEU A 96 0.74 -12.14 -6.60
C LEU A 96 1.32 -13.39 -5.91
N VAL A 97 1.90 -13.23 -4.73
CA VAL A 97 2.44 -14.37 -3.96
C VAL A 97 1.31 -15.33 -3.56
N SER A 98 0.16 -14.80 -3.17
CA SER A 98 -1.01 -15.61 -2.81
C SER A 98 -1.56 -16.36 -4.03
N SER A 99 -1.65 -15.72 -5.19
CA SER A 99 -2.05 -16.34 -6.45
C SER A 99 -1.08 -17.45 -6.86
N GLN A 100 0.24 -17.24 -6.75
CA GLN A 100 1.25 -18.26 -7.03
C GLN A 100 1.08 -19.49 -6.12
N LYS A 101 0.99 -19.27 -4.80
CA LYS A 101 0.74 -20.35 -3.83
C LYS A 101 -0.56 -21.09 -4.13
N MET A 102 -1.62 -20.37 -4.52
CA MET A 102 -2.89 -20.99 -4.87
C MET A 102 -2.77 -21.85 -6.13
N SER A 103 -2.08 -21.38 -7.17
CA SER A 103 -1.81 -22.16 -8.38
C SER A 103 -0.98 -23.42 -8.11
N GLU A 104 0.03 -23.32 -7.26
CA GLU A 104 0.84 -24.47 -6.81
C GLU A 104 -0.03 -25.48 -6.05
N ASN A 105 -0.84 -25.01 -5.10
CA ASN A 105 -1.75 -25.86 -4.32
C ASN A 105 -2.80 -26.54 -5.21
N ILE A 106 -3.39 -25.84 -6.19
CA ILE A 106 -4.33 -26.42 -7.15
C ILE A 106 -3.64 -27.52 -7.95
N THR A 107 -2.42 -27.27 -8.43
CA THR A 107 -1.66 -28.26 -9.22
C THR A 107 -1.31 -29.49 -8.37
N ALA A 108 -0.86 -29.29 -7.14
CA ALA A 108 -0.54 -30.38 -6.21
C ALA A 108 -1.78 -31.21 -5.86
N SER A 109 -2.91 -30.55 -5.56
CA SER A 109 -4.18 -31.21 -5.26
C SER A 109 -4.71 -32.01 -6.46
N ALA A 110 -4.65 -31.42 -7.67
CA ALA A 110 -5.07 -32.11 -8.90
C ALA A 110 -4.22 -33.36 -9.17
N ARG A 111 -2.90 -33.30 -8.95
CA ARG A 111 -2.01 -34.47 -9.07
C ARG A 111 -2.36 -35.55 -8.06
N PHE A 112 -2.53 -35.18 -6.80
CA PHE A 112 -2.91 -36.12 -5.74
C PHE A 112 -4.25 -36.81 -6.05
N GLN A 113 -5.25 -36.05 -6.49
CA GLN A 113 -6.55 -36.61 -6.87
C GLN A 113 -6.44 -37.52 -8.10
N ALA A 114 -5.62 -37.17 -9.09
CA ALA A 114 -5.38 -38.01 -10.25
C ALA A 114 -4.71 -39.35 -9.86
N ASP A 115 -3.68 -39.31 -9.00
CA ASP A 115 -3.01 -40.51 -8.51
C ASP A 115 -3.98 -41.40 -7.71
N ALA A 116 -4.78 -40.80 -6.82
CA ALA A 116 -5.80 -41.52 -6.05
C ALA A 116 -6.84 -42.19 -6.97
N LEU A 117 -7.30 -41.49 -8.00
CA LEU A 117 -8.25 -42.05 -8.99
C LEU A 117 -7.64 -43.23 -9.75
N VAL A 118 -6.36 -43.14 -10.13
CA VAL A 118 -5.66 -44.23 -10.81
C VAL A 118 -5.54 -45.45 -9.91
N GLU A 119 -5.19 -45.27 -8.63
CA GLU A 119 -5.12 -46.36 -7.67
C GLU A 119 -6.49 -46.99 -7.38
N GLU A 120 -7.55 -46.17 -7.26
CA GLU A 120 -8.92 -46.67 -7.12
C GLU A 120 -9.34 -47.51 -8.33
N ALA A 121 -9.05 -47.03 -9.55
CA ALA A 121 -9.33 -47.78 -10.78
C ALA A 121 -8.54 -49.10 -10.85
N ARG A 122 -7.28 -49.11 -10.39
CA ARG A 122 -6.47 -50.34 -10.29
C ARG A 122 -7.07 -51.33 -9.31
N LEU A 123 -7.50 -50.87 -8.14
CA LEU A 123 -8.14 -51.71 -7.13
C LEU A 123 -9.46 -52.28 -7.65
N ALA A 124 -10.33 -51.45 -8.24
CA ALA A 124 -11.60 -51.87 -8.81
C ALA A 124 -11.39 -52.92 -9.92
N LYS A 125 -10.40 -52.72 -10.80
CA LYS A 125 -10.02 -53.71 -11.81
C LYS A 125 -9.56 -55.03 -11.18
N ALA A 126 -8.69 -54.97 -10.18
CA ALA A 126 -8.20 -56.18 -9.51
C ALA A 126 -9.34 -56.96 -8.83
N GLN A 127 -10.27 -56.25 -8.18
CA GLN A 127 -11.47 -56.84 -7.59
C GLN A 127 -12.38 -57.48 -8.66
N ALA A 128 -12.60 -56.80 -9.78
CA ALA A 128 -13.40 -57.33 -10.88
C ALA A 128 -12.79 -58.61 -11.47
N VAL A 129 -11.47 -58.62 -11.70
CA VAL A 129 -10.75 -59.81 -12.19
C VAL A 129 -10.87 -60.96 -11.18
N PHE A 130 -10.66 -60.68 -9.89
CA PHE A 130 -10.81 -61.69 -8.84
C PHE A 130 -12.22 -62.29 -8.79
N GLN A 131 -13.26 -61.44 -8.91
CA GLN A 131 -14.65 -61.92 -8.96
C GLN A 131 -14.93 -62.77 -10.20
N MET A 132 -14.40 -62.36 -11.36
CA MET A 132 -14.51 -63.13 -12.61
C MET A 132 -13.83 -64.49 -12.52
N GLU A 133 -12.68 -64.60 -11.85
CA GLU A 133 -11.98 -65.88 -11.63
C GLU A 133 -12.77 -66.83 -10.71
N GLN A 134 -13.52 -66.31 -9.74
CA GLN A 134 -14.34 -67.13 -8.84
C GLN A 134 -15.63 -67.66 -9.50
N LEU A 135 -16.18 -66.95 -10.48
CA LEU A 135 -17.45 -67.29 -11.15
C LEU A 135 -17.47 -68.70 -11.76
N PRO A 136 -16.45 -69.12 -12.55
CA PRO A 136 -16.38 -70.46 -13.11
C PRO A 136 -16.33 -71.57 -12.05
N VAL A 137 -15.66 -71.32 -10.91
CA VAL A 137 -15.60 -72.28 -9.80
C VAL A 137 -17.00 -72.47 -9.20
N LYS A 138 -17.69 -71.37 -8.87
CA LYS A 138 -19.06 -71.41 -8.36
C LYS A 138 -20.03 -72.06 -9.34
N LEU A 139 -19.94 -71.73 -10.63
CA LEU A 139 -20.76 -72.35 -11.68
C LEU A 139 -20.51 -73.85 -11.78
N ARG A 140 -19.26 -74.31 -11.70
CA ARG A 140 -18.93 -75.74 -11.70
C ARG A 140 -19.54 -76.46 -10.50
N GLU A 141 -19.46 -75.87 -9.31
CA GLU A 141 -20.07 -76.42 -8.10
C GLU A 141 -21.60 -76.48 -8.20
N GLU A 142 -22.23 -75.44 -8.76
CA GLU A 142 -23.68 -75.39 -9.00
C GLU A 142 -24.12 -76.47 -9.99
N ILE A 143 -23.42 -76.60 -11.12
CA ILE A 143 -23.68 -77.61 -12.15
C ILE A 143 -23.56 -79.01 -11.56
N ALA A 144 -22.51 -79.28 -10.78
CA ALA A 144 -22.32 -80.57 -10.13
C ALA A 144 -23.48 -80.90 -9.17
N ARG A 145 -23.90 -79.93 -8.34
CA ARG A 145 -25.06 -80.09 -7.46
C ARG A 145 -26.35 -80.38 -8.21
N LEU A 146 -26.61 -79.68 -9.31
CA LEU A 146 -27.82 -79.88 -10.12
C LEU A 146 -27.83 -81.24 -10.81
N ILE A 147 -26.67 -81.71 -11.30
CA ILE A 147 -26.54 -83.06 -11.88
C ILE A 147 -26.86 -84.13 -10.83
N GLU A 148 -26.32 -83.99 -9.63
CA GLU A 148 -26.55 -84.92 -8.53
C GLU A 148 -28.02 -84.92 -8.09
N ALA A 149 -28.64 -83.75 -7.97
CA ALA A 149 -30.07 -83.62 -7.66
C ALA A 149 -30.95 -84.28 -8.72
N ARG A 150 -30.62 -84.12 -10.02
CA ARG A 150 -31.35 -84.78 -11.12
C ARG A 150 -31.23 -86.29 -11.04
N GLN A 151 -30.07 -86.82 -10.65
CA GLN A 151 -29.87 -88.25 -10.51
C GLN A 151 -30.67 -88.85 -9.35
N ARG A 152 -30.94 -88.10 -8.28
CA ARG A 152 -31.75 -88.57 -7.14
C ARG A 152 -33.25 -88.65 -7.41
N VAL A 153 -33.75 -87.88 -8.37
CA VAL A 153 -35.19 -87.83 -8.71
C VAL A 153 -35.57 -88.87 -9.77
N ARG A 154 -34.57 -89.55 -10.37
CA ARG A 154 -34.75 -90.55 -11.41
C ARG A 154 -34.62 -91.96 -10.86
#